data_AF-A0A5P2CSG5-F1
#
_entry.id   AF-A0A5P2CSG5-F1
#
_cell.length_a   1.000
_cell.length_b   1.000
_cell.length_c   1.000
_cell.angle_alpha   90.00
_cell.angle_beta   90.00
_cell.angle_gamma   90.00
#
_symmetry.space_group_name_H-M   'P 1'
#
loop_
_entity.id
_entity.type
_entity.pdbx_description
1 polymer ?
#
loop_
_entity_poly.entity_id
_entity_poly.type
_entity_poly.pdbx_seq_one_letter_code
_entity_poly.pdbx_strand_id
1 'polypeptide(L)'
;MTQQWIRMDQSWLDDLEARLEERRQAIYRAGLQSPAYPPFPECPECRMTPEAIVQDRESPEAFPADGVLVMFRPCRHVFGVFPPTYDEAGEGA
;
A
#
# COMPACT_ATOMS: atom_id res chain seq x y z
N MET A 1 21.92 30.74 -10.79
CA MET A 1 21.05 30.18 -9.73
C MET A 1 21.94 29.38 -8.79
N THR A 2 22.29 29.94 -7.63
CA THR A 2 23.15 29.29 -6.64
C THR A 2 22.32 28.28 -5.86
N GLN A 3 22.57 26.98 -6.07
CA GLN A 3 22.00 25.93 -5.22
C GLN A 3 22.61 26.06 -3.83
N GLN A 4 21.78 26.41 -2.85
CA GLN A 4 22.16 26.45 -1.45
C GLN A 4 21.96 25.06 -0.85
N TRP A 5 23.06 24.36 -0.60
CA TRP A 5 23.04 23.04 0.03
C TRP A 5 22.85 23.21 1.53
N ILE A 6 21.69 22.77 2.05
CA ILE A 6 21.45 22.69 3.48
C ILE A 6 22.25 21.48 3.98
N ARG A 7 23.24 21.73 4.84
CA ARG A 7 24.01 20.67 5.50
C ARG A 7 23.16 20.15 6.66
N MET A 8 22.38 19.11 6.41
CA MET A 8 21.72 18.35 7.47
C MET A 8 22.76 17.48 8.16
N ASP A 9 22.85 17.61 9.48
CA ASP A 9 23.66 16.73 10.31
C ASP A 9 22.90 15.45 10.69
N GLN A 10 23.62 14.48 11.23
CA GLN A 10 23.06 13.17 11.57
C GLN A 10 21.94 13.26 12.62
N SER A 11 22.00 14.20 13.57
CA SER A 11 20.98 14.33 14.60
C SER A 11 19.63 14.79 14.03
N TRP A 12 19.65 15.57 12.95
CA TRP A 12 18.44 15.95 12.22
C TRP A 12 17.82 14.75 11.49
N LEU A 13 18.63 13.84 10.94
CA LEU A 13 18.13 12.61 10.32
C LEU A 13 17.53 11.67 11.36
N ASP A 14 18.20 11.52 12.51
CA ASP A 14 17.73 10.68 13.61
C ASP A 14 16.39 11.20 14.18
N ASP A 15 16.22 12.52 14.31
CA ASP A 15 14.95 13.14 14.72
C ASP A 15 13.84 12.90 13.69
N LEU A 16 14.16 13.00 12.40
CA LEU A 16 13.19 12.73 11.33
C LEU A 16 12.70 11.27 11.37
N GLU A 17 13.62 10.32 11.53
CA GLU A 17 13.30 8.89 11.65
C GLU A 17 12.44 8.61 12.88
N ALA A 18 12.78 9.20 14.04
CA ALA A 18 11.99 9.07 15.25
C ALA A 18 10.55 9.57 15.06
N ARG A 19 10.37 10.74 14.42
CA ARG A 19 9.04 11.32 14.17
C ARG A 19 8.25 10.52 13.14
N LEU A 20 8.91 9.94 12.14
CA LEU A 20 8.28 9.02 11.19
C LEU A 20 7.80 7.74 11.88
N GLU A 21 8.60 7.18 12.79
CA GLU A 21 8.22 6.00 13.57
C GLU A 21 7.04 6.29 14.50
N GLU A 22 7.04 7.43 15.19
CA GLU A 22 5.92 7.86 16.02
C GLU A 22 4.63 8.00 15.21
N ARG A 23 4.70 8.62 14.03
CA ARG A 23 3.56 8.75 13.12
C ARG A 23 3.07 7.38 12.64
N ARG A 24 3.99 6.48 12.29
CA ARG A 24 3.66 5.11 11.87
C ARG A 24 2.93 4.35 12.99
N GLN A 25 3.43 4.43 14.22
CA GLN A 25 2.78 3.81 15.38
C GLN A 25 1.41 4.42 15.67
N ALA A 26 1.24 5.74 15.51
CA ALA A 26 -0.06 6.39 15.65
C ALA A 26 -1.07 5.87 14.63
N ILE A 27 -0.65 5.68 13.37
CA ILE A 27 -1.50 5.09 12.31
C ILE A 27 -1.88 3.65 12.66
N TYR A 28 -0.92 2.82 13.10
CA TYR A 28 -1.22 1.45 13.52
C TYR A 28 -2.18 1.40 14.70
N ARG A 29 -1.98 2.23 15.74
CA ARG A 29 -2.87 2.30 16.90
C ARG A 29 -4.26 2.78 16.50
N ALA A 30 -4.37 3.80 15.65
CA ALA A 30 -5.66 4.28 15.14
C ALA A 30 -6.37 3.21 14.30
N GLY A 31 -5.65 2.47 13.47
CA GLY A 31 -6.18 1.35 12.70
C GLY A 31 -6.66 0.20 13.59
N LEU A 32 -5.89 -0.17 14.61
CA LEU A 32 -6.25 -1.20 15.59
C LEU A 32 -7.45 -0.80 16.47
N GLN A 33 -7.63 0.49 16.73
CA GLN A 33 -8.78 1.02 17.46
C GLN A 33 -10.03 1.18 16.58
N SER A 34 -9.94 0.96 15.26
CA SER A 34 -11.11 1.01 14.39
C SER A 34 -11.94 -0.27 14.57
N PRO A 35 -13.15 -0.18 15.13
CA PRO A 35 -13.96 -1.35 15.46
C PRO A 35 -14.61 -2.01 14.22
N ALA A 36 -14.37 -1.48 13.02
CA ALA A 36 -14.98 -1.95 11.79
C ALA A 36 -13.94 -1.96 10.66
N TYR A 37 -13.02 -2.93 10.69
CA TYR A 37 -12.32 -3.29 9.46
C TYR A 37 -13.36 -3.93 8.53
N PRO A 38 -13.54 -3.44 7.29
CA PRO A 38 -14.52 -4.01 6.38
C PRO A 38 -14.20 -5.49 6.13
N PRO A 39 -15.21 -6.34 5.95
CA PRO A 39 -14.97 -7.74 5.61
C PRO A 39 -14.17 -7.84 4.32
N PHE A 40 -13.37 -8.90 4.19
CA PHE A 40 -12.66 -9.13 2.94
C PHE A 40 -13.65 -9.26 1.78
N PRO A 41 -13.32 -8.68 0.61
CA PRO A 41 -14.13 -8.89 -0.58
C PRO A 41 -14.11 -10.37 -0.98
N GLU A 42 -15.20 -10.85 -1.58
CA GLU A 42 -15.25 -12.20 -2.15
C GLU A 42 -14.20 -12.38 -3.25
N CYS A 43 -13.74 -13.62 -3.43
CA CYS A 43 -12.91 -13.97 -4.57
C CYS A 43 -13.67 -13.70 -5.89
N PRO A 44 -13.13 -12.91 -6.84
CA PRO A 44 -13.81 -12.61 -8.10
C PRO A 44 -14.15 -13.86 -8.93
N GLU A 45 -13.30 -14.88 -8.87
CA GLU A 45 -13.43 -16.11 -9.66
C GLU A 45 -14.46 -17.08 -9.06
N CYS A 46 -14.31 -17.43 -7.77
CA CYS A 46 -15.12 -18.48 -7.14
C CYS A 46 -16.16 -17.98 -6.14
N ARG A 47 -16.26 -16.65 -5.94
CA ARG A 47 -17.19 -15.99 -5.00
C ARG A 47 -17.07 -16.42 -3.54
N MET A 48 -16.03 -17.17 -3.19
CA MET A 48 -15.76 -17.57 -1.82
C MET A 48 -15.30 -16.36 -1.00
N THR A 49 -15.87 -16.16 0.18
CA THR A 49 -15.36 -15.21 1.16
C THR A 49 -14.00 -15.70 1.65
N PRO A 50 -12.91 -14.94 1.43
CA PRO A 50 -11.59 -15.39 1.81
C PRO A 50 -11.38 -15.25 3.32
N GLU A 51 -10.59 -16.15 3.88
CA GLU A 51 -10.08 -16.04 5.26
C GLU A 51 -8.88 -15.09 5.31
N ALA A 52 -8.14 -14.99 4.21
CA ALA A 52 -7.00 -14.11 4.06
C ALA A 52 -6.77 -13.72 2.59
N ILE A 53 -6.29 -12.49 2.39
CA ILE A 53 -5.74 -12.01 1.12
C ILE A 53 -4.27 -11.69 1.38
N VAL A 54 -3.37 -12.44 0.75
CA VAL A 54 -1.92 -12.28 0.93
C VAL A 54 -1.29 -11.66 -0.30
N GLN A 55 -0.40 -10.69 -0.11
CA GLN A 55 0.43 -10.18 -1.19
C GLN A 55 1.44 -11.27 -1.58
N ASP A 56 1.44 -11.68 -2.84
CA ASP A 56 2.46 -12.59 -3.35
C ASP A 56 3.72 -11.77 -3.65
N ARG A 57 4.74 -11.97 -2.81
CA ARG A 57 6.03 -11.27 -2.88
C ARG A 57 7.10 -12.09 -3.57
N GLU A 58 6.79 -13.30 -4.04
CA GLU A 58 7.78 -14.22 -4.62
C GLU A 58 8.08 -13.91 -6.09
N SER A 59 7.41 -12.94 -6.71
CA SER A 59 7.67 -12.53 -8.09
C SER A 59 7.59 -11.01 -8.32
N PRO A 60 8.45 -10.21 -7.67
CA PRO A 60 8.51 -8.77 -7.89
C PRO A 60 8.99 -8.40 -9.31
N GLU A 61 9.69 -9.31 -10.00
CA GLU A 61 10.24 -9.08 -11.34
C GLU A 61 9.24 -9.40 -12.47
N ALA A 62 8.17 -10.15 -12.18
CA ALA A 62 7.20 -10.61 -13.19
C ALA A 62 6.02 -9.66 -13.39
N PHE A 63 5.93 -8.59 -12.59
CA PHE A 63 4.83 -7.63 -12.63
C PHE A 63 5.37 -6.22 -12.87
N PRO A 64 4.68 -5.40 -13.68
CA PRO A 64 5.07 -4.01 -13.90
C PRO A 64 5.15 -3.27 -12.55
N ALA A 65 6.10 -2.33 -12.45
CA ALA A 65 6.58 -1.71 -11.20
C ALA A 65 5.49 -1.15 -10.27
N ASP A 66 4.30 -0.89 -10.79
CA ASP A 66 3.20 -0.27 -10.06
C ASP A 66 2.14 -1.28 -9.60
N GLY A 67 2.17 -2.54 -10.06
CA GLY A 67 1.18 -3.56 -9.73
C GLY A 67 1.58 -4.46 -8.55
N VAL A 68 0.59 -4.98 -7.82
CA VAL A 68 0.80 -6.00 -6.78
C VAL A 68 0.01 -7.28 -7.09
N LEU A 69 0.63 -8.44 -6.89
CA LEU A 69 -0.05 -9.72 -6.92
C LEU A 69 -0.69 -10.02 -5.57
N VAL A 70 -1.95 -10.42 -5.56
CA VAL A 70 -2.69 -10.83 -4.36
C VAL A 70 -3.30 -12.21 -4.55
N MET A 71 -3.19 -13.06 -3.53
CA MET A 71 -3.76 -14.40 -3.51
C MET A 71 -4.87 -14.51 -2.46
N PHE A 72 -6.02 -15.03 -2.88
CA PHE A 72 -7.17 -15.32 -2.01
C PHE A 72 -7.05 -16.73 -1.42
N ARG A 73 -7.14 -16.87 -0.09
CA ARG A 73 -7.13 -18.18 0.60
C ARG A 73 -8.54 -18.50 1.14
N PRO A 74 -9.02 -19.76 1.07
CA PRO A 74 -8.26 -20.97 0.71
C PRO A 74 -8.24 -21.33 -0.79
N CYS A 75 -8.97 -20.62 -1.66
CA CYS A 75 -9.13 -21.00 -3.07
C CYS A 75 -7.84 -20.89 -3.93
N ARG A 76 -6.85 -20.12 -3.49
CA ARG A 76 -5.55 -19.89 -4.14
C ARG A 76 -5.61 -19.18 -5.50
N HIS A 77 -6.70 -18.50 -5.83
CA HIS A 77 -6.75 -17.63 -7.01
C HIS A 77 -5.90 -16.38 -6.79
N VAL A 78 -5.11 -16.02 -7.81
CA VAL A 78 -4.15 -14.92 -7.78
C VAL A 78 -4.59 -13.85 -8.78
N PHE A 79 -4.55 -12.59 -8.37
CA PHE A 79 -4.94 -11.44 -9.20
C PHE A 79 -3.87 -10.36 -9.16
N GLY A 80 -3.67 -9.69 -10.30
CA GLY A 80 -2.92 -8.44 -10.36
C GLY A 80 -3.80 -7.25 -10.00
N VAL A 81 -3.38 -6.46 -9.03
CA VAL A 81 -4.00 -5.19 -8.66
C VAL A 81 -3.10 -4.06 -9.13
N PHE A 82 -3.64 -3.18 -9.95
CA PHE A 82 -2.95 -1.99 -10.46
C PHE A 82 -3.54 -0.75 -9.78
N PRO A 83 -2.72 0.28 -9.48
CA PRO A 83 -3.26 1.56 -9.06
C PRO A 83 -4.19 2.10 -10.15
N PRO A 84 -5.26 2.81 -9.77
CA PRO A 84 -6.13 3.42 -10.76
C PRO A 84 -5.28 4.34 -11.66
N THR A 85 -5.38 4.15 -12.97
CA THR A 85 -4.94 5.17 -13.90
C THR A 85 -5.91 6.34 -13.74
N TYR A 86 -5.44 7.45 -13.16
CA TYR A 86 -6.19 8.69 -13.25
C TYR A 86 -6.09 9.14 -14.71
N ASP A 87 -7.04 8.69 -15.54
CA ASP A 87 -7.23 9.32 -16.83
C ASP A 87 -7.70 10.74 -16.56
N GLU A 88 -6.94 11.72 -17.03
CA GLU A 88 -7.31 13.15 -17.03
C GLU A 88 -8.52 13.36 -17.95
N ALA A 89 -9.69 12.88 -17.53
CA ALA A 89 -10.92 13.04 -18.26
C ALA A 89 -11.58 14.37 -17.85
N GLY A 90 -11.36 15.41 -18.66
CA GLY A 90 -12.42 16.36 -18.98
C GLY A 90 -12.15 17.83 -18.73
N GLU A 91 -11.22 18.44 -19.48
CA GLU A 91 -11.33 19.86 -19.82
C GLU A 91 -12.20 19.96 -21.09
N GLY A 92 -13.34 20.65 -20.99
CA GLY A 92 -14.14 21.07 -22.15
C GLY A 92 -15.59 20.59 -22.16
N ALA A 93 -16.46 21.32 -21.48
CA ALA A 93 -17.84 21.55 -21.90
C ALA A 93 -18.12 23.06 -21.83
#